data_AF-A0A0F3IJR3-F1
#
_entry.id   AF-A0A0F3IJR3-F1
#
_cell.length_a   1.000
_cell.length_b   1.000
_cell.length_c   1.000
_cell.angle_alpha   90.00
_cell.angle_beta   90.00
_cell.angle_gamma   90.00
#
_symmetry.space_group_name_H-M   'P 1'
#
loop_
_entity.id
_entity.type
_entity.pdbx_description
1 polymer ?
#
loop_
_entity_poly.entity_id
_entity_poly.type
_entity_poly.pdbx_seq_one_letter_code
_entity_poly.pdbx_strand_id
1 'polypeptide(L)'
;MWNGSLAKNANLHPQFIHHIKSKIEKNPPNEPYLTFWRIIALKLNDCISTNIYHEFPNIKVSRDEFSLSALLKLLEPKIKFSKRPPWENNTDSPPYQAEVVIQIKTYQFKKLKTYYPEIVSLLLPITNFLNQAMNYWQLLGKADDKNDFSEWHLVSISPHDQNNQFHNWTLLIELCRDLWDITYKTNQSLALAVLEIWKTFQFPVFKRLIFDAFANSDCVSPSDKLDYLLTDNHWWFWSSATTREKFRLLASICPKLNRTALKILEQAILSGPPREMFRQEITDHEWQNINDRKVWLHLVKLESFNATLSKKLQAALNDLSTKYPRWKLEEGERSEFNIWFSTGRGNRCDITRDELITLPIQQRIEKLTESTDEFIQEERIDLFGYICRDKPDFALETLGYIAATSNWDNLIWHKSIMALSEANNPQYWLETAKLIVQLPDQFFCKRSLGGFMVDKANR
;
A
#
# COMPACT_ATOMS: atom_id res chain seq x y z
N MET A 1 8.99 12.51 -33.78
CA MET A 1 9.98 11.40 -33.83
C MET A 1 9.88 10.56 -32.55
N TRP A 2 8.76 9.88 -32.37
CA TRP A 2 8.51 9.02 -31.21
C TRP A 2 8.13 7.63 -31.75
N ASN A 3 9.08 6.98 -32.43
CA ASN A 3 8.91 5.61 -32.91
C ASN A 3 10.19 4.83 -32.60
N GLY A 4 10.11 3.94 -31.61
CA GLY A 4 10.82 2.65 -31.66
C GLY A 4 12.14 2.47 -30.90
N SER A 5 12.86 3.49 -30.43
CA SER A 5 14.24 3.25 -29.92
C SER A 5 14.41 3.09 -28.40
N LEU A 6 13.38 3.33 -27.58
CA LEU A 6 13.47 3.17 -26.12
C LEU A 6 13.09 1.75 -25.64
N ALA A 7 12.66 0.87 -26.55
CA ALA A 7 12.06 -0.42 -26.19
C ALA A 7 13.04 -1.59 -26.06
N LYS A 8 14.35 -1.42 -26.28
CA LYS A 8 15.31 -2.54 -26.23
C LYS A 8 16.62 -2.12 -25.58
N ASN A 9 16.79 -2.44 -24.29
CA ASN A 9 18.04 -2.79 -23.58
C ASN A 9 19.32 -1.93 -23.75
N ALA A 10 19.29 -0.83 -24.48
CA ALA A 10 20.48 -0.06 -24.78
C ALA A 10 20.56 1.09 -23.77
N ASN A 11 21.57 1.01 -22.89
CA ASN A 11 22.16 2.22 -22.33
C ASN A 11 22.34 3.22 -23.48
N LEU A 12 21.76 4.42 -23.34
CA LEU A 12 21.92 5.45 -24.37
C LEU A 12 23.41 5.66 -24.65
N HIS A 13 23.75 5.76 -25.94
CA HIS A 13 25.13 5.96 -26.37
C HIS A 13 25.72 7.21 -25.68
N PRO A 14 26.97 7.19 -25.18
CA PRO A 14 27.54 8.31 -24.43
C PRO A 14 27.46 9.66 -25.16
N GLN A 15 27.64 9.66 -26.48
CA GLN A 15 27.49 10.88 -27.30
C GLN A 15 26.06 11.41 -27.32
N PHE A 16 25.06 10.52 -27.29
CA PHE A 16 23.65 10.92 -27.22
C PHE A 16 23.32 11.51 -25.85
N ILE A 17 23.86 10.93 -24.77
CA ILE A 17 23.77 11.50 -23.42
C ILE A 17 24.40 12.90 -23.37
N HIS A 18 25.59 13.07 -23.97
CA HIS A 18 26.24 14.37 -24.06
C HIS A 18 25.38 15.39 -24.82
N HIS A 19 24.75 14.95 -25.93
CA HIS A 19 23.83 15.80 -26.69
C HIS A 19 22.60 16.22 -25.86
N ILE A 20 21.98 15.28 -25.14
CA ILE A 20 20.85 15.56 -24.25
C ILE A 20 21.27 16.59 -23.19
N LYS A 21 22.40 16.37 -22.50
CA LYS A 21 22.91 17.30 -21.46
C LYS A 21 23.11 18.71 -22.03
N SER A 22 23.79 18.82 -23.18
CA SER A 22 24.01 20.11 -23.83
C SER A 22 22.70 20.80 -24.25
N LYS A 23 21.70 20.04 -24.70
CA LYS A 23 20.39 20.59 -25.06
C LYS A 23 19.60 21.08 -23.83
N ILE A 24 19.63 20.33 -22.73
CA ILE A 24 19.01 20.74 -21.46
C ILE A 24 19.64 22.06 -20.96
N GLU A 25 20.96 22.21 -21.04
CA GLU A 25 21.66 23.42 -20.59
C GLU A 25 21.31 24.65 -21.45
N LYS A 26 21.20 24.47 -22.77
CA LYS A 26 20.95 25.58 -23.71
C LYS A 26 19.48 25.99 -23.80
N ASN A 27 18.57 25.03 -23.77
CA ASN A 27 17.13 25.26 -23.89
C ASN A 27 16.37 24.17 -23.12
N PRO A 28 16.23 24.31 -21.78
CA PRO A 28 15.59 23.29 -20.96
C PRO A 28 14.11 23.17 -21.33
N PRO A 29 13.58 21.94 -21.52
CA PRO A 29 12.13 21.76 -21.64
C PRO A 29 11.43 22.12 -20.32
N ASN A 30 10.12 22.33 -20.37
CA ASN A 30 9.33 22.53 -19.15
C ASN A 30 9.17 21.22 -18.36
N GLU A 31 8.88 21.33 -17.07
CA GLU A 31 8.44 20.17 -16.30
C GLU A 31 7.13 19.62 -16.86
N PRO A 32 6.90 18.28 -16.81
CA PRO A 32 7.74 17.24 -16.18
C PRO A 32 8.85 16.67 -17.10
N TYR A 33 8.99 17.16 -18.33
CA TYR A 33 9.91 16.60 -19.33
C TYR A 33 11.39 16.87 -19.02
N LEU A 34 11.69 17.97 -18.33
CA LEU A 34 13.05 18.26 -17.85
C LEU A 34 13.54 17.18 -16.89
N THR A 35 12.73 16.84 -15.89
CA THR A 35 13.00 15.76 -14.94
C THR A 35 13.20 14.43 -15.66
N PHE A 36 12.33 14.09 -16.61
CA PHE A 36 12.48 12.89 -17.44
C PHE A 36 13.85 12.83 -18.13
N TRP A 37 14.23 13.88 -18.87
CA TRP A 37 15.49 13.87 -19.62
C TRP A 37 16.72 13.90 -18.73
N ARG A 38 16.65 14.52 -17.54
CA ARG A 38 17.73 14.47 -16.53
C ARG A 38 17.91 13.05 -15.99
N ILE A 39 16.84 12.35 -15.64
CA ILE A 39 16.88 10.96 -15.17
C ILE A 39 17.52 10.05 -16.23
N ILE A 40 17.10 10.21 -17.49
CA ILE A 40 17.65 9.47 -18.64
C ILE A 40 19.14 9.79 -18.85
N ALA A 41 19.55 11.06 -18.75
CA ALA A 41 20.95 11.47 -18.93
C ALA A 41 21.87 11.02 -17.78
N LEU A 42 21.32 10.83 -16.58
CA LEU A 42 22.03 10.33 -15.40
C LEU A 42 22.05 8.80 -15.32
N LYS A 43 21.38 8.08 -16.23
CA LYS A 43 21.24 6.62 -16.22
C LYS A 43 20.66 6.08 -14.90
N LEU A 44 19.77 6.85 -14.28
CA LEU A 44 19.03 6.41 -13.09
C LEU A 44 17.84 5.53 -13.47
N ASN A 45 17.52 5.44 -14.77
CA ASN A 45 16.43 4.64 -15.26
C ASN A 45 16.80 3.16 -15.36
N ASP A 46 15.82 2.30 -15.16
CA ASP A 46 15.95 0.89 -15.53
C ASP A 46 15.41 0.67 -16.94
N CYS A 47 16.26 0.17 -17.83
CA CYS A 47 15.85 -0.39 -19.11
C CYS A 47 15.59 -1.89 -18.90
N ILE A 48 14.59 -2.25 -18.09
CA ILE A 48 14.24 -3.67 -17.89
C ILE A 48 13.73 -4.20 -19.23
N SER A 49 14.60 -4.89 -19.96
CA SER A 49 14.14 -5.97 -20.83
C SER A 49 13.36 -6.94 -19.95
N THR A 50 12.07 -7.07 -20.23
CA THR A 50 11.17 -8.05 -19.61
C THR A 50 11.68 -9.50 -19.70
N ASN A 51 12.78 -9.74 -20.45
CA ASN A 51 13.35 -11.05 -20.74
C ASN A 51 14.77 -11.31 -20.19
N ILE A 52 15.39 -10.42 -19.39
CA ILE A 52 16.66 -10.82 -18.73
C ILE A 52 16.30 -11.51 -17.41
N TYR A 53 16.45 -12.83 -17.38
CA TYR A 53 16.58 -13.57 -16.13
C TYR A 53 17.86 -13.09 -15.44
N HIS A 54 17.75 -12.17 -14.49
CA HIS A 54 18.86 -11.93 -13.57
C HIS A 54 18.99 -13.18 -12.70
N GLU A 55 20.07 -13.93 -12.88
CA GLU A 55 20.39 -15.09 -12.03
C GLU A 55 20.48 -14.60 -10.58
N PHE A 56 19.64 -15.18 -9.74
CA PHE A 56 19.67 -14.87 -8.31
C PHE A 56 20.93 -15.50 -7.72
N PRO A 57 21.82 -14.71 -7.07
CA PRO A 57 23.10 -15.23 -6.61
C PRO A 57 22.93 -16.37 -5.61
N ASN A 58 23.84 -17.34 -5.64
CA ASN A 58 23.83 -18.45 -4.70
C ASN A 58 24.45 -18.04 -3.36
N ILE A 59 23.63 -17.45 -2.49
CA ILE A 59 24.08 -16.90 -1.20
C ILE A 59 24.64 -17.99 -0.25
N LYS A 60 24.23 -19.27 -0.40
CA LYS A 60 24.72 -20.37 0.46
C LYS A 60 26.20 -20.69 0.27
N VAL A 61 26.70 -20.55 -0.97
CA VAL A 61 28.02 -21.06 -1.33
C VAL A 61 29.13 -20.07 -0.96
N SER A 62 28.77 -18.86 -0.51
CA SER A 62 29.75 -17.80 -0.43
C SER A 62 29.41 -16.70 0.56
N ARG A 63 30.21 -16.64 1.62
CA ARG A 63 30.71 -15.36 2.16
C ARG A 63 31.69 -14.70 1.17
N ASP A 64 31.57 -14.95 -0.13
CA ASP A 64 32.38 -14.26 -1.13
C ASP A 64 31.75 -12.89 -1.38
N GLU A 65 32.60 -11.88 -1.41
CA GLU A 65 32.18 -10.49 -1.59
C GLU A 65 31.47 -10.30 -2.94
N PHE A 66 31.72 -11.20 -3.91
CA PHE A 66 31.09 -11.20 -5.23
C PHE A 66 29.58 -11.47 -5.19
N SER A 67 29.12 -12.47 -4.43
CA SER A 67 27.69 -12.78 -4.34
C SER A 67 26.91 -11.72 -3.59
N LEU A 68 27.50 -11.14 -2.54
CA LEU A 68 26.94 -10.00 -1.83
C LEU A 68 26.89 -8.76 -2.74
N SER A 69 27.94 -8.50 -3.51
CA SER A 69 27.97 -7.42 -4.50
C SER A 69 26.92 -7.62 -5.61
N ALA A 70 26.75 -8.85 -6.10
CA ALA A 70 25.71 -9.19 -7.07
C ALA A 70 24.30 -8.96 -6.49
N LEU A 71 24.06 -9.34 -5.23
CA LEU A 71 22.81 -9.06 -4.55
C LEU A 71 22.57 -7.55 -4.40
N LEU A 72 23.58 -6.77 -4.00
CA LEU A 72 23.46 -5.32 -3.88
C LEU A 72 23.09 -4.67 -5.21
N LYS A 73 23.63 -5.14 -6.34
CA LYS A 73 23.22 -4.66 -7.67
C LYS A 73 21.73 -4.90 -7.95
N LEU A 74 21.17 -6.02 -7.48
CA LEU A 74 19.75 -6.32 -7.65
C LEU A 74 18.85 -5.49 -6.72
N LEU A 75 19.37 -5.08 -5.57
CA LEU A 75 18.66 -4.25 -4.59
C LEU A 75 18.82 -2.75 -4.84
N GLU A 76 19.74 -2.34 -5.72
CA GLU A 76 19.94 -0.94 -6.08
C GLU A 76 18.64 -0.37 -6.69
N PRO A 77 18.08 0.72 -6.14
CA PRO A 77 16.88 1.33 -6.68
C PRO A 77 17.15 1.92 -8.06
N LYS A 78 16.13 1.89 -8.92
CA LYS A 78 16.13 2.47 -10.26
C LYS A 78 14.76 3.09 -10.55
N ILE A 79 14.68 3.95 -11.57
CA ILE A 79 13.42 4.55 -12.03
C ILE A 79 12.93 3.83 -13.29
N LYS A 80 11.76 3.20 -13.21
CA LYS A 80 11.12 2.56 -14.37
C LYS A 80 10.11 3.53 -14.98
N PHE A 81 10.25 3.81 -16.27
CA PHE A 81 9.24 4.52 -17.04
C PHE A 81 8.34 3.53 -17.79
N SER A 82 7.04 3.72 -17.70
CA SER A 82 6.03 2.99 -18.47
C SER A 82 5.13 3.97 -19.21
N LYS A 83 4.54 3.53 -20.33
CA LYS A 83 3.51 4.31 -21.01
C LYS A 83 2.27 4.35 -20.12
N ARG A 84 1.67 5.52 -19.94
CA ARG A 84 0.40 5.61 -19.23
C ARG A 84 -0.69 4.83 -19.99
N PRO A 85 -1.56 4.11 -19.28
CA PRO A 85 -2.69 3.47 -19.92
C PRO A 85 -3.59 4.50 -20.61
N PRO A 86 -4.23 4.16 -21.75
CA PRO A 86 -5.08 5.09 -22.48
C PRO A 86 -6.21 5.70 -21.64
N TRP A 87 -6.69 5.00 -20.61
CA TRP A 87 -7.78 5.44 -19.73
C TRP A 87 -7.34 6.42 -18.62
N GLU A 88 -6.04 6.61 -18.40
CA GLU A 88 -5.47 7.58 -17.44
C GLU A 88 -4.88 8.82 -18.12
N ASN A 89 -4.97 8.90 -19.45
CA ASN A 89 -4.49 10.04 -20.22
C ASN A 89 -5.45 11.22 -20.05
N ASN A 90 -5.15 12.08 -19.09
CA ASN A 90 -5.70 13.44 -19.04
C ASN A 90 -4.76 14.39 -19.80
N THR A 91 -5.30 15.45 -20.42
CA THR A 91 -4.51 16.42 -21.22
C THR A 91 -3.38 17.10 -20.43
N ASP A 92 -3.50 17.17 -19.10
CA ASP A 92 -2.54 17.84 -18.21
C ASP A 92 -1.47 16.91 -17.62
N SER A 93 -1.51 15.62 -17.96
CA SER A 93 -0.63 14.60 -17.39
C SER A 93 0.43 14.13 -18.39
N PRO A 94 1.68 13.88 -17.97
CA PRO A 94 2.69 13.33 -18.88
C PRO A 94 2.24 11.99 -19.45
N PRO A 95 2.60 11.66 -20.70
CA PRO A 95 2.22 10.41 -21.37
C PRO A 95 2.90 9.16 -20.80
N TYR A 96 3.66 9.31 -19.71
CA TYR A 96 4.38 8.26 -19.02
C TYR A 96 4.03 8.24 -17.53
N GLN A 97 4.19 7.08 -16.92
CA GLN A 97 4.27 6.89 -15.48
C GLN A 97 5.71 6.55 -15.12
N ALA A 98 6.15 6.99 -13.94
CA ALA A 98 7.46 6.70 -13.39
C ALA A 98 7.29 6.07 -12.00
N GLU A 99 8.00 4.98 -11.76
CA GLU A 99 7.98 4.24 -10.50
C GLU A 99 9.42 3.93 -10.08
N VAL A 100 9.70 4.01 -8.78
CA VAL A 100 10.96 3.50 -8.23
C VAL A 100 10.82 2.00 -8.01
N VAL A 101 11.75 1.24 -8.58
CA VAL A 101 11.77 -0.22 -8.55
C VAL A 101 13.14 -0.74 -8.15
N ILE A 102 13.17 -2.00 -7.71
CA ILE A 102 14.41 -2.79 -7.58
C ILE A 102 14.32 -4.03 -8.49
N GLN A 103 15.43 -4.73 -8.69
CA GLN A 103 15.52 -5.81 -9.69
C GLN A 103 15.23 -7.21 -9.12
N ILE A 104 14.65 -7.29 -7.92
CA ILE A 104 14.23 -8.54 -7.28
C ILE A 104 12.71 -8.75 -7.39
N LYS A 105 12.29 -10.00 -7.66
CA LYS A 105 10.88 -10.43 -7.68
C LYS A 105 10.44 -10.99 -6.32
N THR A 106 9.13 -11.07 -6.09
CA THR A 106 8.54 -11.56 -4.83
C THR A 106 9.06 -12.93 -4.39
N TYR A 107 9.20 -13.89 -5.31
CA TYR A 107 9.69 -15.23 -4.96
C TYR A 107 11.18 -15.25 -4.61
N GLN A 108 11.99 -14.40 -5.25
CA GLN A 108 13.41 -14.23 -4.94
C GLN A 108 13.56 -13.58 -3.56
N PHE A 109 12.70 -12.63 -3.23
CA PHE A 109 12.66 -12.04 -1.89
C PHE A 109 12.28 -13.05 -0.81
N LYS A 110 11.25 -13.88 -1.04
CA LYS A 110 10.92 -14.99 -0.12
C LYS A 110 12.11 -15.93 0.10
N LYS A 111 12.88 -16.22 -0.95
CA LYS A 111 14.12 -16.99 -0.85
C LYS A 111 15.20 -16.23 -0.07
N LEU A 112 15.35 -14.93 -0.28
CA LEU A 112 16.32 -14.07 0.42
C LEU A 112 16.14 -14.11 1.95
N LYS A 113 14.90 -14.23 2.44
CA LYS A 113 14.60 -14.38 3.88
C LYS A 113 15.31 -15.57 4.54
N THR A 114 15.59 -16.62 3.76
CA THR A 114 16.32 -17.80 4.27
C THR A 114 17.81 -17.57 4.46
N TYR A 115 18.35 -16.43 4.00
CA TYR A 115 19.77 -16.07 4.04
C TYR A 115 20.08 -14.83 4.90
N TYR A 116 19.17 -14.46 5.79
CA TYR A 116 19.35 -13.30 6.66
C TYR A 116 20.65 -13.33 7.49
N PRO A 117 21.07 -14.47 8.08
CA PRO A 117 22.35 -14.54 8.78
C PRO A 117 23.56 -14.18 7.89
N GLU A 118 23.52 -14.52 6.61
CA GLU A 118 24.60 -14.29 5.65
C GLU A 118 24.63 -12.85 5.11
N ILE A 119 23.49 -12.16 5.11
CA ILE A 119 23.37 -10.80 4.54
C ILE A 119 23.20 -9.70 5.60
N VAL A 120 23.25 -10.03 6.90
CA VAL A 120 23.09 -9.04 7.98
C VAL A 120 24.09 -7.87 7.89
N SER A 121 25.29 -8.12 7.36
CA SER A 121 26.30 -7.10 7.09
C SER A 121 25.85 -6.05 6.05
N LEU A 122 24.80 -6.33 5.27
CA LEU A 122 24.25 -5.44 4.26
C LEU A 122 23.23 -4.43 4.82
N LEU A 123 22.95 -4.41 6.12
CA LEU A 123 21.99 -3.47 6.73
C LEU A 123 22.27 -2.01 6.34
N LEU A 124 23.52 -1.56 6.44
CA LEU A 124 23.87 -0.17 6.10
C LEU A 124 23.79 0.11 4.57
N PRO A 125 24.35 -0.73 3.68
CA PRO A 125 24.10 -0.62 2.24
C PRO A 125 22.61 -0.55 1.85
N ILE A 126 21.78 -1.42 2.44
CA ILE A 126 20.34 -1.46 2.17
C ILE A 126 19.63 -0.21 2.71
N THR A 127 20.04 0.28 3.88
CA THR A 127 19.57 1.56 4.44
C THR A 127 19.85 2.72 3.47
N ASN A 128 21.05 2.76 2.88
CA ASN A 128 21.41 3.77 1.89
C ASN A 128 20.60 3.64 0.60
N PHE A 129 20.31 2.40 0.15
CA PHE A 129 19.42 2.17 -0.98
C PHE A 129 17.98 2.59 -0.70
N LEU A 130 17.46 2.39 0.51
CA LEU A 130 16.14 2.92 0.86
C LEU A 130 16.13 4.46 0.79
N ASN A 131 17.16 5.12 1.31
CA ASN A 131 17.27 6.58 1.22
C ASN A 131 17.39 7.05 -0.24
N GLN A 132 18.17 6.35 -1.06
CA GLN A 132 18.29 6.62 -2.49
C GLN A 132 16.94 6.43 -3.22
N ALA A 133 16.17 5.41 -2.87
CA ALA A 133 14.83 5.19 -3.40
C ALA A 133 13.90 6.37 -3.05
N MET A 134 13.97 6.89 -1.82
CA MET A 134 13.17 8.05 -1.41
C MET A 134 13.59 9.32 -2.15
N ASN A 135 14.90 9.54 -2.34
CA ASN A 135 15.39 10.63 -3.17
C ASN A 135 14.87 10.52 -4.62
N TYR A 136 14.76 9.32 -5.18
CA TYR A 136 14.16 9.13 -6.51
C TYR A 136 12.66 9.43 -6.51
N TRP A 137 11.91 9.03 -5.49
CA TRP A 137 10.52 9.44 -5.35
C TRP A 137 10.37 10.95 -5.23
N GLN A 138 11.26 11.62 -4.50
CA GLN A 138 11.29 13.09 -4.41
C GLN A 138 11.59 13.74 -5.75
N LEU A 139 12.57 13.22 -6.52
CA LEU A 139 12.84 13.68 -7.89
C LEU A 139 11.61 13.56 -8.80
N LEU A 140 10.77 12.56 -8.58
CA LEU A 140 9.51 12.37 -9.31
C LEU A 140 8.35 13.23 -8.78
N GLY A 141 8.58 14.06 -7.76
CA GLY A 141 7.55 14.86 -7.09
C GLY A 141 6.53 14.01 -6.31
N LYS A 142 6.96 12.84 -5.82
CA LYS A 142 6.12 11.84 -5.14
C LYS A 142 6.53 11.57 -3.68
N ALA A 143 7.59 12.21 -3.21
CA ALA A 143 7.98 12.18 -1.81
C ALA A 143 8.58 13.52 -1.40
N ASP A 144 8.41 13.88 -0.13
CA ASP A 144 9.04 15.02 0.53
C ASP A 144 9.33 14.66 2.00
N ASP A 145 9.63 15.66 2.82
CA ASP A 145 9.92 15.51 4.25
C ASP A 145 8.69 15.14 5.08
N LYS A 146 7.48 15.20 4.52
CA LYS A 146 6.20 15.00 5.22
C LYS A 146 5.35 13.88 4.63
N ASN A 147 5.57 13.53 3.37
CA ASN A 147 4.78 12.58 2.60
C ASN A 147 5.68 11.65 1.80
N ASP A 148 5.39 10.36 1.81
CA ASP A 148 5.99 9.39 0.91
C ASP A 148 5.01 8.24 0.65
N PHE A 149 5.35 7.36 -0.29
CA PHE A 149 4.50 6.22 -0.60
C PHE A 149 4.56 5.07 0.40
N SER A 150 5.42 5.14 1.41
CA SER A 150 5.55 4.02 2.35
C SER A 150 4.23 3.76 3.08
N GLU A 151 3.47 4.81 3.44
CA GLU A 151 2.20 4.65 4.17
C GLU A 151 1.12 3.91 3.37
N TRP A 152 1.21 3.96 2.03
CA TRP A 152 0.24 3.35 1.11
C TRP A 152 0.73 2.01 0.56
N HIS A 153 2.00 1.93 0.17
CA HIS A 153 2.59 0.74 -0.45
C HIS A 153 3.02 -0.34 0.56
N LEU A 154 3.23 0.04 1.83
CA LEU A 154 3.51 -0.88 2.94
C LEU A 154 2.85 -0.35 4.22
N VAL A 155 1.56 -0.62 4.37
CA VAL A 155 0.69 -0.02 5.40
C VAL A 155 1.07 -0.38 6.84
N SER A 156 1.90 -1.41 7.06
CA SER A 156 2.49 -1.75 8.36
C SER A 156 3.96 -2.11 8.17
N ILE A 157 4.86 -1.49 8.92
CA ILE A 157 6.27 -1.88 8.96
C ILE A 157 6.38 -3.30 9.49
N SER A 158 5.77 -3.62 10.63
CA SER A 158 5.66 -5.00 11.11
C SER A 158 4.89 -5.89 10.12
N PRO A 159 5.23 -7.19 9.98
CA PRO A 159 4.48 -8.13 9.14
C PRO A 159 2.99 -8.13 9.48
N HIS A 160 2.13 -7.99 8.47
CA HIS A 160 0.69 -7.91 8.65
C HIS A 160 -0.06 -8.32 7.38
N ASP A 161 -1.26 -8.88 7.52
CA ASP A 161 -2.09 -9.32 6.38
C ASP A 161 -2.54 -8.18 5.46
N GLN A 162 -2.55 -6.95 5.98
CA GLN A 162 -2.84 -5.74 5.20
C GLN A 162 -1.69 -5.35 4.25
N ASN A 163 -0.49 -5.91 4.40
CA ASN A 163 0.63 -5.73 3.48
C ASN A 163 0.47 -6.62 2.23
N ASN A 164 -0.68 -6.49 1.56
CA ASN A 164 -1.08 -7.38 0.47
C ASN A 164 -0.79 -6.84 -0.94
N GLN A 165 -0.52 -5.54 -1.06
CA GLN A 165 -0.13 -4.93 -2.33
C GLN A 165 1.38 -5.05 -2.54
N PHE A 166 1.78 -5.69 -3.64
CA PHE A 166 3.20 -5.89 -3.95
C PHE A 166 3.77 -4.70 -4.73
N HIS A 167 4.57 -3.89 -4.05
CA HIS A 167 5.44 -2.88 -4.65
C HIS A 167 6.89 -3.26 -4.37
N ASN A 168 7.66 -3.66 -5.39
CA ASN A 168 8.95 -4.31 -5.14
C ASN A 168 9.97 -3.45 -4.38
N TRP A 169 9.92 -2.12 -4.45
CA TRP A 169 10.83 -1.26 -3.70
C TRP A 169 10.59 -1.33 -2.17
N THR A 170 9.38 -1.67 -1.71
CA THR A 170 9.08 -1.77 -0.27
C THR A 170 9.82 -2.93 0.41
N LEU A 171 10.36 -3.85 -0.39
CA LEU A 171 11.26 -4.89 0.09
C LEU A 171 12.52 -4.31 0.75
N LEU A 172 12.97 -3.12 0.35
CA LEU A 172 14.06 -2.42 1.04
C LEU A 172 13.65 -2.04 2.47
N ILE A 173 12.39 -1.66 2.69
CA ILE A 173 11.87 -1.35 4.03
C ILE A 173 11.82 -2.62 4.88
N GLU A 174 11.28 -3.71 4.34
CA GLU A 174 11.24 -5.01 5.03
C GLU A 174 12.66 -5.52 5.37
N LEU A 175 13.62 -5.36 4.48
CA LEU A 175 15.02 -5.73 4.74
C LEU A 175 15.65 -4.84 5.82
N CYS A 176 15.43 -3.52 5.78
CA CYS A 176 15.88 -2.62 6.84
C CYS A 176 15.35 -3.06 8.21
N ARG A 177 14.03 -3.33 8.31
CA ARG A 177 13.39 -3.85 9.54
C ARG A 177 14.04 -5.16 10.00
N ASP A 178 14.01 -6.18 9.15
CA ASP A 178 14.40 -7.53 9.54
C ASP A 178 15.90 -7.63 9.87
N LEU A 179 16.76 -6.97 9.08
CA LEU A 179 18.20 -6.98 9.32
C LEU A 179 18.58 -6.13 10.54
N TRP A 180 17.84 -5.04 10.81
CA TRP A 180 18.04 -4.27 12.04
C TRP A 180 17.70 -5.10 13.28
N ASP A 181 16.57 -5.83 13.27
CA ASP A 181 16.19 -6.71 14.39
C ASP A 181 17.24 -7.79 14.66
N ILE A 182 17.79 -8.40 13.61
CA ILE A 182 18.86 -9.40 13.73
C ILE A 182 20.14 -8.74 14.24
N THR A 183 20.50 -7.58 13.69
CA THR A 183 21.68 -6.82 14.11
C THR A 183 21.56 -6.39 15.57
N TYR A 184 20.39 -5.98 16.04
CA TYR A 184 20.19 -5.61 17.44
C TYR A 184 20.42 -6.80 18.38
N LYS A 185 20.06 -8.02 17.96
CA LYS A 185 20.29 -9.24 18.75
C LYS A 185 21.76 -9.70 18.74
N THR A 186 22.53 -9.39 17.70
CA THR A 186 23.91 -9.89 17.53
C THR A 186 25.00 -8.85 17.75
N ASN A 187 24.71 -7.57 17.49
CA ASN A 187 25.61 -6.42 17.58
C ASN A 187 24.80 -5.13 17.84
N GLN A 188 24.43 -4.90 19.11
CA GLN A 188 23.63 -3.75 19.52
C GLN A 188 24.26 -2.40 19.13
N SER A 189 25.58 -2.25 19.28
CA SER A 189 26.28 -1.01 18.94
C SER A 189 26.08 -0.61 17.47
N LEU A 190 26.13 -1.58 16.54
CA LEU A 190 25.88 -1.33 15.13
C LEU A 190 24.41 -0.98 14.87
N ALA A 191 23.47 -1.71 15.48
CA ALA A 191 22.04 -1.42 15.33
C ALA A 191 21.68 -0.01 15.83
N LEU A 192 22.23 0.40 16.96
CA LEU A 192 22.05 1.75 17.50
C LEU A 192 22.66 2.82 16.59
N ALA A 193 23.85 2.58 16.03
CA ALA A 193 24.44 3.50 15.06
C ALA A 193 23.58 3.65 13.79
N VAL A 194 23.00 2.55 13.28
CA VAL A 194 22.08 2.61 12.13
C VAL A 194 20.79 3.36 12.48
N LEU A 195 20.28 3.20 13.71
CA LEU A 195 19.11 3.94 14.18
C LEU A 195 19.39 5.45 14.25
N GLU A 196 20.57 5.87 14.69
CA GLU A 196 20.99 7.27 14.63
C GLU A 196 21.10 7.78 13.19
N ILE A 197 21.56 6.95 12.25
CA ILE A 197 21.56 7.31 10.82
C ILE A 197 20.12 7.53 10.33
N TRP A 198 19.18 6.64 10.64
CA TRP A 198 17.77 6.79 10.25
C TRP A 198 17.17 8.10 10.76
N LYS A 199 17.54 8.55 11.97
CA LYS A 199 17.09 9.84 12.53
C LYS A 199 17.53 11.05 11.72
N THR A 200 18.60 10.93 10.93
CA THR A 200 19.11 12.03 10.07
C THR A 200 18.39 12.14 8.73
N PHE A 201 17.64 11.10 8.33
CA PHE A 201 16.92 11.11 7.06
C PHE A 201 15.56 11.80 7.21
N GLN A 202 15.23 12.65 6.23
CA GLN A 202 14.03 13.48 6.26
C GLN A 202 12.73 12.74 5.91
N PHE A 203 12.81 11.56 5.31
CA PHE A 203 11.65 10.89 4.73
C PHE A 203 10.81 10.13 5.79
N PRO A 204 9.46 10.21 5.72
CA PRO A 204 8.56 9.57 6.68
C PRO A 204 8.83 8.09 6.95
N VAL A 205 9.22 7.32 5.94
CA VAL A 205 9.55 5.89 6.06
C VAL A 205 10.58 5.58 7.16
N PHE A 206 11.53 6.49 7.38
CA PHE A 206 12.53 6.31 8.44
C PHE A 206 11.96 6.58 9.83
N LYS A 207 11.02 7.53 9.97
CA LYS A 207 10.27 7.70 11.24
C LYS A 207 9.48 6.44 11.57
N ARG A 208 8.86 5.82 10.56
CA ARG A 208 8.13 4.55 10.73
C ARG A 208 9.04 3.41 11.15
N LEU A 209 10.20 3.25 10.51
CA LEU A 209 11.21 2.25 10.90
C LEU A 209 11.72 2.46 12.33
N ILE A 210 11.96 3.71 12.75
CA ILE A 210 12.38 4.03 14.11
C ILE A 210 11.28 3.70 15.12
N PHE A 211 10.03 4.03 14.82
CA PHE A 211 8.90 3.71 15.70
C PHE A 211 8.71 2.19 15.85
N ASP A 212 8.85 1.43 14.76
CA ASP A 212 8.81 -0.04 14.80
C ASP A 212 9.96 -0.62 15.64
N ALA A 213 11.19 -0.15 15.41
CA ALA A 213 12.37 -0.54 16.19
C ALA A 213 12.20 -0.22 17.69
N PHE A 214 11.65 0.96 18.02
CA PHE A 214 11.35 1.35 19.40
C PHE A 214 10.21 0.53 20.01
N ALA A 215 9.22 0.13 19.21
CA ALA A 215 8.12 -0.69 19.70
C ALA A 215 8.58 -2.10 20.08
N ASN A 216 9.53 -2.65 19.32
CA ASN A 216 9.92 -4.06 19.35
C ASN A 216 11.25 -4.36 20.07
N SER A 217 11.91 -3.35 20.65
CA SER A 217 13.18 -3.53 21.36
C SER A 217 13.28 -2.68 22.63
N ASP A 218 14.21 -2.99 23.53
CA ASP A 218 14.52 -2.17 24.70
C ASP A 218 15.76 -1.28 24.45
N CYS A 219 15.96 -0.85 23.19
CA CYS A 219 17.14 -0.10 22.76
C CYS A 219 17.33 1.27 23.43
N VAL A 220 16.22 1.88 23.88
CA VAL A 220 16.20 3.16 24.61
C VAL A 220 15.12 3.10 25.69
N SER A 221 15.20 3.92 26.73
CA SER A 221 14.19 3.95 27.79
C SER A 221 12.79 4.34 27.27
N PRO A 222 11.69 3.92 27.93
CA PRO A 222 10.34 4.33 27.55
C PRO A 222 10.13 5.84 27.49
N SER A 223 10.80 6.60 28.38
CA SER A 223 10.73 8.06 28.39
C SER A 223 11.41 8.67 27.17
N ASP A 224 12.61 8.20 26.81
CA ASP A 224 13.33 8.73 25.65
C ASP A 224 12.61 8.39 24.33
N LYS A 225 11.95 7.23 24.26
CA LYS A 225 11.08 6.86 23.14
C LYS A 225 9.89 7.81 23.01
N LEU A 226 9.29 8.18 24.14
CA LEU A 226 8.20 9.17 24.17
C LEU A 226 8.73 10.55 23.73
N ASP A 227 9.87 10.98 24.25
CA ASP A 227 10.47 12.27 23.88
C ASP A 227 10.74 12.33 22.37
N TYR A 228 11.27 11.25 21.78
CA TYR A 228 11.45 11.15 20.34
C TYR A 228 10.12 11.19 19.57
N LEU A 229 9.09 10.47 20.03
CA LEU A 229 7.76 10.47 19.43
C LEU A 229 7.12 11.86 19.41
N LEU A 230 7.47 12.69 20.39
CA LEU A 230 6.96 14.05 20.58
C LEU A 230 7.86 15.14 19.96
N THR A 231 8.93 14.78 19.25
CA THR A 231 9.73 15.72 18.46
C THR A 231 8.93 16.41 17.35
N ASP A 232 9.54 17.42 16.72
CA ASP A 232 8.97 18.12 15.56
C ASP A 232 7.58 18.71 15.87
N ASN A 233 7.41 19.31 17.05
CA ASN A 233 6.12 19.85 17.53
C ASN A 233 5.00 18.79 17.47
N HIS A 234 5.30 17.56 17.89
CA HIS A 234 4.40 16.42 17.84
C HIS A 234 3.95 16.03 16.42
N TRP A 235 4.68 16.42 15.36
CA TRP A 235 4.17 16.24 13.99
C TRP A 235 3.87 14.77 13.68
N TRP A 236 4.84 13.90 13.96
CA TRP A 236 4.74 12.46 13.69
C TRP A 236 3.86 11.71 14.70
N PHE A 237 3.56 12.32 15.84
CA PHE A 237 2.54 11.81 16.76
C PHE A 237 1.13 11.96 16.15
N TRP A 238 0.88 13.01 15.37
CA TRP A 238 -0.45 13.26 14.79
C TRP A 238 -0.59 12.89 13.31
N SER A 239 0.51 12.73 12.59
CA SER A 239 0.54 12.36 11.18
C SER A 239 -0.16 11.03 10.91
N SER A 240 -0.84 10.95 9.77
CA SER A 240 -1.42 9.69 9.28
C SER A 240 -0.34 8.70 8.84
N ALA A 241 0.78 9.20 8.32
CA ALA A 241 1.85 8.37 7.75
C ALA A 241 2.47 7.38 8.75
N THR A 242 2.38 7.70 10.05
CA THR A 242 2.96 6.92 11.15
C THR A 242 1.90 6.27 12.03
N THR A 243 0.60 6.31 11.67
CA THR A 243 -0.51 5.90 12.55
C THR A 243 -0.30 4.52 13.16
N ARG A 244 0.00 3.54 12.32
CA ARG A 244 0.19 2.15 12.73
C ARG A 244 1.36 2.01 13.69
N GLU A 245 2.55 2.44 13.26
CA GLU A 245 3.78 2.28 14.05
C GLU A 245 3.75 3.09 15.35
N LYS A 246 3.14 4.29 15.35
CA LYS A 246 2.92 5.08 16.55
C LYS A 246 2.07 4.34 17.57
N PHE A 247 0.92 3.77 17.16
CA PHE A 247 0.05 3.10 18.12
C PHE A 247 0.70 1.83 18.68
N ARG A 248 1.49 1.11 17.86
CA ARG A 248 2.30 -0.02 18.32
C ARG A 248 3.37 0.42 19.34
N LEU A 249 4.03 1.55 19.09
CA LEU A 249 4.97 2.14 20.04
C LEU A 249 4.28 2.53 21.35
N LEU A 250 3.16 3.25 21.29
CA LEU A 250 2.37 3.64 22.47
C LEU A 250 1.94 2.41 23.28
N ALA A 251 1.43 1.37 22.62
CA ALA A 251 1.06 0.12 23.28
C ALA A 251 2.23 -0.51 24.05
N SER A 252 3.46 -0.40 23.54
CA SER A 252 4.64 -0.98 24.19
C SER A 252 5.23 -0.12 25.31
N ILE A 253 5.12 1.21 25.22
CA ILE A 253 5.70 2.14 26.22
C ILE A 253 4.73 2.56 27.31
N CYS A 254 3.43 2.75 27.01
CA CYS A 254 2.46 3.33 27.96
C CYS A 254 2.40 2.59 29.31
N PRO A 255 2.39 1.24 29.37
CA PRO A 255 2.42 0.51 30.64
C PRO A 255 3.70 0.72 31.47
N LYS A 256 4.78 1.19 30.84
CA LYS A 256 6.11 1.35 31.43
C LYS A 256 6.46 2.82 31.74
N LEU A 257 5.60 3.77 31.37
CA LEU A 257 5.86 5.19 31.58
C LEU A 257 5.73 5.57 33.07
N ASN A 258 6.68 6.38 33.54
CA ASN A 258 6.57 6.98 34.87
C ASN A 258 5.54 8.13 34.88
N ARG A 259 5.20 8.64 36.07
CA ARG A 259 4.20 9.70 36.24
C ARG A 259 4.54 10.99 35.50
N THR A 260 5.82 11.33 35.35
CA THR A 260 6.26 12.55 34.66
C THR A 260 6.05 12.41 33.15
N ALA A 261 6.50 11.29 32.57
CA ALA A 261 6.33 10.99 31.16
C ALA A 261 4.85 10.83 30.78
N LEU A 262 4.03 10.21 31.62
CA LEU A 262 2.57 10.16 31.43
C LEU A 262 1.98 11.57 31.35
N LYS A 263 2.32 12.49 32.27
CA LYS A 263 1.83 13.87 32.20
C LYS A 263 2.21 14.60 30.90
N ILE A 264 3.40 14.34 30.37
CA ILE A 264 3.85 14.92 29.09
C ILE A 264 2.96 14.39 27.95
N LEU A 265 2.75 13.07 27.89
CA LEU A 265 1.86 12.45 26.90
C LEU A 265 0.42 12.99 27.01
N GLU A 266 -0.09 13.13 28.23
CA GLU A 266 -1.42 13.68 28.51
C GLU A 266 -1.57 15.11 28.00
N GLN A 267 -0.57 15.95 28.23
CA GLN A 267 -0.57 17.33 27.73
C GLN A 267 -0.49 17.38 26.20
N ALA A 268 0.32 16.53 25.59
CA ALA A 268 0.42 16.44 24.13
C ALA A 268 -0.92 16.07 23.50
N ILE A 269 -1.63 15.08 24.05
CA ILE A 269 -2.95 14.67 23.56
C ILE A 269 -3.99 15.78 23.71
N LEU A 270 -4.04 16.44 24.88
CA LEU A 270 -5.00 17.51 25.13
C LEU A 270 -4.74 18.77 24.28
N SER A 271 -3.51 18.97 23.83
CA SER A 271 -3.15 20.09 22.96
C SER A 271 -3.66 19.89 21.53
N GLY A 272 -3.93 18.64 21.13
CA GLY A 272 -4.38 18.30 19.79
C GLY A 272 -3.27 18.41 18.72
N PRO A 273 -3.59 18.04 17.47
CA PRO A 273 -2.67 18.18 16.34
C PRO A 273 -2.31 19.65 16.03
N PRO A 274 -1.09 19.93 15.53
CA PRO A 274 -0.73 21.25 15.01
C PRO A 274 -1.67 21.71 13.88
N ARG A 275 -2.18 22.95 13.95
CA ARG A 275 -3.11 23.51 12.94
C ARG A 275 -2.50 23.56 11.53
N GLU A 276 -1.18 23.73 11.45
CA GLU A 276 -0.40 23.80 10.20
C GLU A 276 -0.35 22.48 9.40
N MET A 277 -0.74 21.34 9.99
CA MET A 277 -0.89 20.09 9.25
C MET A 277 -2.04 20.11 8.25
N PHE A 278 -2.98 21.03 8.44
CA PHE A 278 -4.22 21.07 7.69
C PHE A 278 -4.31 22.34 6.86
N ARG A 279 -5.02 22.22 5.75
CA ARG A 279 -5.26 23.32 4.81
C ARG A 279 -5.88 24.53 5.51
N GLN A 280 -5.53 25.74 5.07
CA GLN A 280 -5.99 26.97 5.72
C GLN A 280 -7.48 27.22 5.46
N GLU A 281 -8.00 26.69 4.35
CA GLU A 281 -9.36 26.88 3.87
C GLU A 281 -10.40 26.06 4.64
N ILE A 282 -9.97 25.16 5.53
CA ILE A 282 -10.86 24.37 6.39
C ILE A 282 -11.54 25.31 7.40
N THR A 283 -12.87 25.22 7.51
CA THR A 283 -13.65 26.03 8.44
C THR A 283 -13.33 25.69 9.90
N ASP A 284 -13.56 26.62 10.83
CA ASP A 284 -13.33 26.38 12.26
C ASP A 284 -14.12 25.18 12.79
N HIS A 285 -15.33 24.97 12.27
CA HIS A 285 -16.17 23.84 12.64
C HIS A 285 -15.59 22.49 12.15
N GLU A 286 -15.15 22.42 10.89
CA GLU A 286 -14.49 21.22 10.35
C GLU A 286 -13.16 20.95 11.07
N TRP A 287 -12.38 21.99 11.34
CA TRP A 287 -11.16 21.89 12.14
C TRP A 287 -11.44 21.31 13.52
N GLN A 288 -12.44 21.85 14.24
CA GLN A 288 -12.80 21.35 15.56
C GLN A 288 -13.22 19.89 15.51
N ASN A 289 -13.97 19.47 14.48
CA ASN A 289 -14.37 18.07 14.30
C ASN A 289 -13.15 17.15 14.10
N ILE A 290 -12.21 17.55 13.23
CA ILE A 290 -10.97 16.81 12.97
C ILE A 290 -10.12 16.70 14.24
N ASN A 291 -9.95 17.81 14.96
CA ASN A 291 -9.22 17.87 16.20
C ASN A 291 -9.86 16.96 17.26
N ASP A 292 -11.16 17.13 17.52
CA ASP A 292 -11.92 16.33 18.48
C ASP A 292 -11.82 14.83 18.14
N ARG A 293 -11.93 14.48 16.86
CA ARG A 293 -11.84 13.08 16.39
C ARG A 293 -10.46 12.49 16.64
N LYS A 294 -9.41 13.23 16.32
CA LYS A 294 -8.02 12.79 16.55
C LYS A 294 -7.73 12.66 18.03
N VAL A 295 -8.11 13.63 18.86
CA VAL A 295 -7.93 13.57 20.33
C VAL A 295 -8.69 12.38 20.91
N TRP A 296 -9.98 12.24 20.57
CA TRP A 296 -10.81 11.12 21.01
C TRP A 296 -10.19 9.76 20.67
N LEU A 297 -9.69 9.59 19.43
CA LEU A 297 -9.08 8.33 19.01
C LEU A 297 -7.87 7.99 19.86
N HIS A 298 -7.00 8.95 20.16
CA HIS A 298 -5.83 8.71 21.00
C HIS A 298 -6.22 8.34 22.44
N LEU A 299 -7.21 9.02 23.02
CA LEU A 299 -7.71 8.73 24.37
C LEU A 299 -8.27 7.30 24.47
N VAL A 300 -9.14 6.92 23.54
CA VAL A 300 -9.72 5.56 23.50
C VAL A 300 -8.65 4.50 23.27
N LYS A 301 -7.66 4.77 22.41
CA LYS A 301 -6.55 3.84 22.18
C LYS A 301 -5.67 3.68 23.43
N LEU A 302 -5.37 4.76 24.14
CA LEU A 302 -4.64 4.67 25.41
C LEU A 302 -5.38 3.83 26.45
N GLU A 303 -6.69 4.01 26.58
CA GLU A 303 -7.53 3.17 27.45
C GLU A 303 -7.43 1.68 27.04
N SER A 304 -7.47 1.39 25.73
CA SER A 304 -7.33 0.03 25.21
C SER A 304 -5.96 -0.62 25.45
N PHE A 305 -4.92 0.19 25.73
CA PHE A 305 -3.57 -0.29 26.05
C PHE A 305 -3.34 -0.49 27.55
N ASN A 306 -4.41 -0.48 28.37
CA ASN A 306 -4.36 -0.54 29.82
C ASN A 306 -3.54 0.62 30.45
N ALA A 307 -3.47 1.77 29.78
CA ALA A 307 -2.86 2.95 30.37
C ALA A 307 -3.84 3.56 31.39
N THR A 308 -3.38 3.80 32.62
CA THR A 308 -4.18 4.49 33.63
C THR A 308 -4.34 5.96 33.26
N LEU A 309 -5.48 6.31 32.66
CA LEU A 309 -5.80 7.69 32.29
C LEU A 309 -5.95 8.55 33.56
N SER A 310 -5.38 9.76 33.58
CA SER A 310 -5.69 10.71 34.64
C SER A 310 -7.17 11.13 34.59
N LYS A 311 -7.66 11.63 35.73
CA LYS A 311 -9.03 12.18 35.84
C LYS A 311 -9.33 13.23 34.76
N LYS A 312 -8.31 13.99 34.33
CA LYS A 312 -8.46 15.03 33.31
C LYS A 312 -8.72 14.44 31.93
N LEU A 313 -7.97 13.39 31.55
CA LEU A 313 -8.17 12.69 30.28
C LEU A 313 -9.47 11.91 30.27
N GLN A 314 -9.84 11.30 31.39
CA GLN A 314 -11.13 10.61 31.51
C GLN A 314 -12.30 11.57 31.32
N ALA A 315 -12.24 12.76 31.94
CA ALA A 315 -13.25 13.80 31.74
C ALA A 315 -13.32 14.23 30.27
N ALA A 316 -12.17 14.50 29.63
CA ALA A 316 -12.11 14.86 28.21
C ALA A 316 -12.68 13.76 27.29
N LEU A 317 -12.39 12.48 27.58
CA LEU A 317 -12.92 11.35 26.85
C LEU A 317 -14.45 11.24 27.01
N ASN A 318 -14.96 11.42 28.23
CA ASN A 318 -16.39 11.39 28.51
C ASN A 318 -17.13 12.55 27.81
N ASP A 319 -16.55 13.76 27.84
CA ASP A 319 -17.11 14.93 27.18
C ASP A 319 -17.18 14.73 25.66
N LEU A 320 -16.09 14.25 25.05
CA LEU A 320 -16.03 13.96 23.61
C LEU A 320 -16.99 12.83 23.21
N SER A 321 -17.10 11.79 24.03
CA SER A 321 -18.00 10.66 23.77
C SER A 321 -19.48 11.05 23.94
N THR A 322 -19.79 11.99 24.84
CA THR A 322 -21.13 12.57 25.00
C THR A 322 -21.48 13.50 23.84
N LYS A 323 -20.51 14.31 23.39
CA LYS A 323 -20.66 15.23 22.24
C LYS A 323 -20.83 14.47 20.92
N TYR A 324 -20.15 13.34 20.74
CA TYR A 324 -20.18 12.53 19.53
C TYR A 324 -20.55 11.06 19.79
N PRO A 325 -21.81 10.76 20.13
CA PRO A 325 -22.23 9.41 20.57
C PRO A 325 -22.16 8.34 19.47
N ARG A 326 -21.98 8.74 18.21
CA ARG A 326 -21.78 7.82 17.08
C ARG A 326 -20.33 7.33 16.95
N TRP A 327 -19.37 7.98 17.60
CA TRP A 327 -17.98 7.55 17.54
C TRP A 327 -17.77 6.27 18.35
N LYS A 328 -17.27 5.24 17.67
CA LYS A 328 -16.93 3.96 18.27
C LYS A 328 -15.56 3.53 17.77
N LEU A 329 -14.82 2.82 18.62
CA LEU A 329 -13.57 2.22 18.21
C LEU A 329 -13.94 1.05 17.30
N GLU A 330 -13.37 1.02 16.11
CA GLU A 330 -13.52 -0.14 15.23
C GLU A 330 -12.86 -1.36 15.87
N GLU A 331 -13.43 -2.54 15.64
CA GLU A 331 -12.96 -3.77 16.24
C GLU A 331 -11.52 -4.12 15.81
N GLY A 332 -10.75 -4.66 16.75
CA GLY A 332 -9.38 -5.08 16.53
C GLY A 332 -8.45 -3.91 16.21
N GLU A 333 -7.73 -4.05 15.11
CA GLU A 333 -6.62 -3.15 14.76
C GLU A 333 -6.95 -2.14 13.65
N ARG A 334 -8.18 -2.18 13.12
CA ARG A 334 -8.60 -1.38 11.95
C ARG A 334 -8.40 0.12 12.14
N SER A 335 -8.65 0.60 13.36
CA SER A 335 -8.47 2.01 13.75
C SER A 335 -7.03 2.52 13.66
N GLU A 336 -6.05 1.65 13.42
CA GLU A 336 -4.63 1.98 13.26
C GLU A 336 -4.18 2.07 11.81
N PHE A 337 -5.08 1.85 10.84
CA PHE A 337 -4.76 1.86 9.42
C PHE A 337 -5.53 2.98 8.70
N ASN A 338 -4.82 3.75 7.86
CA ASN A 338 -5.47 4.78 7.02
C ASN A 338 -6.23 4.14 5.85
N ILE A 339 -5.70 3.05 5.31
CA ILE A 339 -6.40 2.15 4.39
C ILE A 339 -6.50 0.79 5.05
N TRP A 340 -7.72 0.28 5.10
CA TRP A 340 -7.97 -1.12 5.42
C TRP A 340 -8.50 -1.84 4.19
N PHE A 341 -7.68 -2.71 3.63
CA PHE A 341 -8.12 -3.70 2.67
C PHE A 341 -8.83 -4.81 3.46
N SER A 342 -10.14 -4.70 3.59
CA SER A 342 -10.91 -5.85 4.04
C SER A 342 -10.75 -6.94 2.99
N THR A 343 -9.96 -7.95 3.31
CA THR A 343 -10.02 -9.25 2.62
C THR A 343 -11.34 -9.98 2.95
N GLY A 344 -12.15 -9.47 3.89
CA GLY A 344 -13.55 -9.84 4.07
C GLY A 344 -14.38 -9.21 2.94
N ARG A 345 -14.95 -9.93 1.98
CA ARG A 345 -15.83 -11.10 2.10
C ARG A 345 -16.89 -10.91 3.19
N GLY A 346 -17.93 -10.16 2.86
CA GLY A 346 -19.25 -10.30 3.50
C GLY A 346 -19.50 -9.60 4.83
N ASN A 347 -18.63 -8.70 5.31
CA ASN A 347 -18.89 -8.02 6.59
C ASN A 347 -19.85 -6.81 6.50
N ARG A 348 -20.24 -6.35 5.31
CA ARG A 348 -21.41 -5.47 5.13
C ARG A 348 -22.49 -6.09 4.24
N CYS A 349 -22.19 -7.22 3.59
CA CYS A 349 -23.19 -8.04 2.92
C CYS A 349 -24.23 -8.49 3.94
N ASP A 350 -25.48 -8.13 3.69
CA ASP A 350 -26.62 -8.49 4.53
C ASP A 350 -27.12 -9.91 4.27
N ILE A 351 -26.38 -10.70 3.48
CA ILE A 351 -26.64 -12.11 3.22
C ILE A 351 -25.34 -12.91 3.27
N THR A 352 -25.39 -14.05 3.94
CA THR A 352 -24.25 -14.96 4.03
C THR A 352 -24.12 -15.82 2.77
N ARG A 353 -22.95 -16.45 2.61
CA ARG A 353 -22.68 -17.38 1.51
C ARG A 353 -23.72 -18.52 1.44
N ASP A 354 -24.01 -19.15 2.58
CA ASP A 354 -24.88 -20.33 2.62
C ASP A 354 -26.35 -19.96 2.38
N GLU A 355 -26.78 -18.80 2.89
CA GLU A 355 -28.11 -18.24 2.60
C GLU A 355 -28.27 -17.95 1.10
N LEU A 356 -27.29 -17.29 0.46
CA LEU A 356 -27.37 -16.97 -0.97
C LEU A 356 -27.39 -18.25 -1.85
N ILE A 357 -26.72 -19.31 -1.42
CA ILE A 357 -26.72 -20.61 -2.11
C ILE A 357 -28.07 -21.32 -1.98
N THR A 358 -28.70 -21.24 -0.81
CA THR A 358 -29.97 -21.92 -0.52
C THR A 358 -31.19 -21.18 -1.03
N LEU A 359 -31.07 -19.89 -1.38
CA LEU A 359 -32.16 -19.14 -1.98
C LEU A 359 -32.66 -19.78 -3.29
N PRO A 360 -33.99 -19.89 -3.48
CA PRO A 360 -34.58 -20.17 -4.78
C PRO A 360 -34.09 -19.17 -5.83
N ILE A 361 -33.89 -19.63 -7.07
CA ILE A 361 -33.23 -18.83 -8.11
C ILE A 361 -33.89 -17.47 -8.36
N GLN A 362 -35.23 -17.39 -8.28
CA GLN A 362 -35.94 -16.11 -8.41
C GLN A 362 -35.57 -15.13 -7.29
N GLN A 363 -35.62 -15.58 -6.02
CA GLN A 363 -35.28 -14.77 -4.86
C GLN A 363 -33.79 -14.42 -4.83
N ARG A 364 -32.92 -15.30 -5.34
CA ARG A 364 -31.49 -15.02 -5.55
C ARG A 364 -31.31 -13.81 -6.47
N ILE A 365 -31.97 -13.78 -7.63
CA ILE A 365 -31.87 -12.66 -8.57
C ILE A 365 -32.44 -11.37 -7.95
N GLU A 366 -33.62 -11.44 -7.34
CA GLU A 366 -34.22 -10.30 -6.63
C GLU A 366 -33.26 -9.76 -5.56
N LYS A 367 -32.62 -10.63 -4.78
CA LYS A 367 -31.67 -10.23 -3.75
C LYS A 367 -30.39 -9.61 -4.32
N LEU A 368 -29.87 -10.12 -5.44
CA LEU A 368 -28.68 -9.57 -6.11
C LEU A 368 -28.94 -8.23 -6.82
N THR A 369 -30.18 -8.00 -7.24
CA THR A 369 -30.58 -6.78 -8.00
C THR A 369 -31.26 -5.72 -7.13
N GLU A 370 -31.59 -6.04 -5.89
CA GLU A 370 -32.15 -5.09 -4.91
C GLU A 370 -31.18 -3.92 -4.68
N SER A 371 -31.67 -2.70 -4.93
CA SER A 371 -30.92 -1.44 -4.99
C SER A 371 -31.18 -0.53 -3.79
N THR A 372 -31.29 -1.10 -2.59
CA THR A 372 -31.54 -0.34 -1.35
C THR A 372 -30.33 0.51 -0.92
N ASP A 373 -29.11 0.07 -1.24
CA ASP A 373 -27.84 0.77 -1.03
C ASP A 373 -26.81 0.26 -2.06
N GLU A 374 -26.17 1.16 -2.81
CA GLU A 374 -25.23 0.83 -3.90
C GLU A 374 -24.02 0.02 -3.38
N PHE A 375 -23.54 0.31 -2.16
CA PHE A 375 -22.41 -0.42 -1.56
C PHE A 375 -22.81 -1.83 -1.11
N ILE A 376 -24.02 -2.00 -0.58
CA ILE A 376 -24.52 -3.33 -0.17
C ILE A 376 -24.75 -4.20 -1.41
N GLN A 377 -25.29 -3.61 -2.49
CA GLN A 377 -25.46 -4.31 -3.75
C GLN A 377 -24.12 -4.79 -4.33
N GLU A 378 -23.09 -3.94 -4.33
CA GLU A 378 -21.75 -4.31 -4.79
C GLU A 378 -21.18 -5.49 -3.98
N GLU A 379 -21.33 -5.49 -2.65
CA GLU A 379 -20.88 -6.61 -1.80
C GLU A 379 -21.62 -7.93 -2.08
N ARG A 380 -22.93 -7.88 -2.37
CA ARG A 380 -23.71 -9.07 -2.76
C ARG A 380 -23.24 -9.62 -4.09
N ILE A 381 -22.99 -8.76 -5.07
CA ILE A 381 -22.47 -9.11 -6.39
C ILE A 381 -21.06 -9.71 -6.29
N ASP A 382 -20.21 -9.18 -5.40
CA ASP A 382 -18.89 -9.74 -5.14
C ASP A 382 -18.98 -11.11 -4.45
N LEU A 383 -19.82 -11.25 -3.42
CA LEU A 383 -20.12 -12.54 -2.78
C LEU A 383 -20.59 -13.58 -3.81
N PHE A 384 -21.50 -13.17 -4.70
CA PHE A 384 -21.97 -13.99 -5.81
C PHE A 384 -20.83 -14.42 -6.74
N GLY A 385 -19.95 -13.49 -7.14
CA GLY A 385 -18.78 -13.79 -7.96
C GLY A 385 -17.84 -14.81 -7.32
N TYR A 386 -17.64 -14.74 -6.01
CA TYR A 386 -16.85 -15.74 -5.27
C TYR A 386 -17.52 -17.11 -5.24
N ILE A 387 -18.84 -17.17 -5.03
CA ILE A 387 -19.59 -18.44 -5.09
C ILE A 387 -19.47 -19.05 -6.48
N CYS A 388 -19.59 -18.24 -7.53
CA CYS A 388 -19.46 -18.70 -8.92
C CYS A 388 -18.08 -19.30 -9.20
N ARG A 389 -17.00 -18.74 -8.63
CA ARG A 389 -15.65 -19.28 -8.78
C ARG A 389 -15.50 -20.65 -8.12
N ASP A 390 -16.07 -20.81 -6.94
CA ASP A 390 -16.01 -22.08 -6.18
C ASP A 390 -17.02 -23.13 -6.69
N LYS A 391 -18.15 -22.68 -7.25
CA LYS A 391 -19.27 -23.50 -7.76
C LYS A 391 -19.73 -22.99 -9.14
N PRO A 392 -19.04 -23.34 -10.24
CA PRO A 392 -19.38 -22.87 -11.59
C PRO A 392 -20.81 -23.21 -12.03
N ASP A 393 -21.36 -24.35 -11.62
CA ASP A 393 -22.75 -24.73 -11.93
C ASP A 393 -23.77 -23.73 -11.39
N PHE A 394 -23.49 -23.12 -10.24
CA PHE A 394 -24.31 -22.07 -9.65
C PHE A 394 -24.37 -20.82 -10.54
N ALA A 395 -23.26 -20.51 -11.23
CA ALA A 395 -23.19 -19.41 -12.19
C ALA A 395 -24.03 -19.73 -13.43
N LEU A 396 -23.92 -20.94 -13.99
CA LEU A 396 -24.71 -21.36 -15.16
C LEU A 396 -26.21 -21.39 -14.88
N GLU A 397 -26.61 -21.93 -13.72
CA GLU A 397 -28.01 -21.95 -13.29
C GLU A 397 -28.57 -20.52 -13.26
N THR A 398 -27.84 -19.62 -12.61
CA THR A 398 -28.21 -18.20 -12.46
C THR A 398 -28.30 -17.48 -13.81
N LEU A 399 -27.32 -17.68 -14.70
CA LEU A 399 -27.34 -17.10 -16.05
C LEU A 399 -28.48 -17.67 -16.91
N GLY A 400 -28.75 -18.96 -16.82
CA GLY A 400 -29.84 -19.61 -17.56
C GLY A 400 -31.20 -19.03 -17.21
N TYR A 401 -31.46 -18.79 -15.91
CA TYR A 401 -32.69 -18.14 -15.46
C TYR A 401 -32.79 -16.68 -15.90
N ILE A 402 -31.70 -15.91 -15.80
CA ILE A 402 -31.68 -14.52 -16.28
C ILE A 402 -31.96 -14.46 -17.79
N ALA A 403 -31.32 -15.32 -18.58
CA ALA A 403 -31.52 -15.37 -20.02
C ALA A 403 -32.99 -15.72 -20.36
N ALA A 404 -33.57 -16.71 -19.68
CA ALA A 404 -34.95 -17.12 -19.89
C ALA A 404 -35.99 -16.03 -19.49
N THR A 405 -35.68 -15.22 -18.49
CA THR A 405 -36.57 -14.15 -17.98
C THR A 405 -36.30 -12.79 -18.62
N SER A 406 -35.30 -12.68 -19.50
CA SER A 406 -34.85 -11.41 -20.10
C SER A 406 -34.51 -10.32 -19.08
N ASN A 407 -34.12 -10.69 -17.86
CA ASN A 407 -33.78 -9.76 -16.77
C ASN A 407 -32.27 -9.46 -16.73
N TRP A 408 -31.78 -8.80 -17.78
CA TRP A 408 -30.35 -8.66 -18.05
C TRP A 408 -29.63 -7.70 -17.10
N ASP A 409 -28.93 -8.23 -16.09
CA ASP A 409 -28.07 -7.44 -15.18
C ASP A 409 -26.57 -7.52 -15.56
N ASN A 410 -25.95 -6.38 -15.83
CA ASN A 410 -24.56 -6.34 -16.31
C ASN A 410 -23.54 -6.91 -15.32
N LEU A 411 -23.75 -6.68 -14.02
CA LEU A 411 -22.80 -7.05 -12.98
C LEU A 411 -22.85 -8.57 -12.73
N ILE A 412 -24.05 -9.13 -12.66
CA ILE A 412 -24.24 -10.58 -12.53
C ILE A 412 -23.61 -11.30 -13.73
N TRP A 413 -23.91 -10.84 -14.95
CA TRP A 413 -23.34 -11.41 -16.18
C TRP A 413 -21.81 -11.35 -16.20
N HIS A 414 -21.23 -10.20 -15.86
CA HIS A 414 -19.79 -10.03 -15.83
C HIS A 414 -19.12 -11.00 -14.83
N LYS A 415 -19.61 -11.05 -13.58
CA LYS A 415 -19.03 -11.92 -12.53
C LYS A 415 -19.18 -13.41 -12.88
N SER A 416 -20.34 -13.83 -13.40
CA SER A 416 -20.56 -15.21 -13.82
C SER A 416 -19.64 -15.63 -14.98
N ILE A 417 -19.54 -14.81 -16.04
CA ILE A 417 -18.66 -15.11 -17.18
C ILE A 417 -17.19 -15.18 -16.74
N MET A 418 -16.75 -14.24 -15.90
CA MET A 418 -15.38 -14.26 -15.36
C MET A 418 -15.10 -15.56 -14.63
N ALA A 419 -15.96 -15.95 -13.69
CA ALA A 419 -15.80 -17.18 -12.91
C ALA A 419 -15.80 -18.44 -13.79
N LEU A 420 -16.73 -18.53 -14.76
CA LEU A 420 -16.82 -19.64 -15.70
C LEU A 420 -15.57 -19.74 -16.58
N SER A 421 -14.97 -18.60 -16.94
CA SER A 421 -13.74 -18.53 -17.73
C SER A 421 -12.47 -18.93 -16.97
N GLU A 422 -12.51 -18.91 -15.63
CA GLU A 422 -11.43 -19.28 -14.72
C GLU A 422 -11.51 -20.76 -14.30
N ALA A 423 -12.67 -21.41 -14.45
CA ALA A 423 -12.95 -22.77 -13.99
C ALA A 423 -12.19 -23.89 -14.73
N ASN A 424 -11.34 -23.58 -15.72
CA ASN A 424 -10.51 -24.53 -16.49
C ASN A 424 -11.27 -25.77 -17.03
N ASN A 425 -12.57 -25.65 -17.32
CA ASN A 425 -13.38 -26.71 -17.93
C ASN A 425 -14.03 -26.17 -19.23
N PRO A 426 -13.67 -26.70 -20.41
CA PRO A 426 -14.22 -26.27 -21.70
C PRO A 426 -15.74 -26.37 -21.81
N GLN A 427 -16.39 -27.31 -21.10
CA GLN A 427 -17.84 -27.50 -21.18
C GLN A 427 -18.61 -26.29 -20.65
N TYR A 428 -18.12 -25.67 -19.57
CA TYR A 428 -18.74 -24.47 -19.02
C TYR A 428 -18.71 -23.30 -20.02
N TRP A 429 -17.64 -23.19 -20.80
CA TRP A 429 -17.54 -22.16 -21.84
C TRP A 429 -18.52 -22.39 -22.99
N LEU A 430 -18.72 -23.65 -23.40
CA LEU A 430 -19.71 -24.01 -24.43
C LEU A 430 -21.15 -23.68 -24.00
N GLU A 431 -21.51 -23.98 -22.76
CA GLU A 431 -22.85 -23.64 -22.23
C GLU A 431 -23.03 -22.13 -22.06
N THR A 432 -21.99 -21.43 -21.58
CA THR A 432 -22.01 -19.96 -21.46
C THR A 432 -22.18 -19.29 -22.83
N ALA A 433 -21.50 -19.79 -23.86
CA ALA A 433 -21.60 -19.24 -25.21
C ALA A 433 -23.03 -19.30 -25.78
N LYS A 434 -23.78 -20.38 -25.52
CA LYS A 434 -25.20 -20.50 -25.93
C LYS A 434 -26.08 -19.43 -25.27
N LEU A 435 -25.75 -19.03 -24.05
CA LEU A 435 -26.46 -17.97 -23.31
C LEU A 435 -26.05 -16.58 -23.79
N ILE A 436 -24.76 -16.37 -24.11
CA ILE A 436 -24.25 -15.10 -24.63
C ILE A 436 -24.89 -14.73 -25.97
N VAL A 437 -25.18 -15.70 -26.84
CA VAL A 437 -25.87 -15.45 -28.13
C VAL A 437 -27.27 -14.84 -27.94
N GLN A 438 -27.88 -15.01 -26.77
CA GLN A 438 -29.19 -14.46 -26.45
C GLN A 438 -29.13 -13.04 -25.88
N LEU A 439 -27.92 -12.52 -25.58
CA LEU A 439 -27.76 -11.17 -25.03
C LEU A 439 -28.17 -10.09 -26.05
N PRO A 440 -28.89 -9.04 -25.63
CA PRO A 440 -29.17 -7.90 -26.50
C PRO A 440 -27.89 -7.12 -26.87
N ASP A 441 -27.81 -6.62 -28.11
CA ASP A 441 -26.65 -5.89 -28.66
C ASP A 441 -26.11 -4.77 -27.75
N GLN A 442 -27.00 -4.07 -27.04
CA GLN A 442 -26.66 -3.00 -26.09
C GLN A 442 -25.73 -3.44 -24.94
N PHE A 443 -25.67 -4.73 -24.61
CA PHE A 443 -24.79 -5.28 -23.57
C PHE A 443 -23.35 -5.52 -24.07
N PHE A 444 -23.16 -5.65 -25.38
CA PHE A 444 -21.82 -5.75 -25.99
C PHE A 444 -21.12 -4.38 -26.08
N CYS A 445 -21.88 -3.27 -26.08
CA CYS A 445 -21.34 -1.91 -26.13
C CYS A 445 -20.89 -1.36 -24.77
N LYS A 446 -21.26 -1.99 -23.65
CA LYS A 446 -20.83 -1.54 -22.30
C LYS A 446 -19.43 -2.09 -21.98
N ARG A 447 -18.55 -1.18 -21.51
CA ARG A 447 -17.10 -1.37 -21.27
C ARG A 447 -16.71 -2.62 -20.47
N SER A 448 -17.55 -3.14 -19.57
CA SER A 448 -17.22 -4.26 -18.68
C SER A 448 -17.36 -5.65 -19.30
N LEU A 449 -18.34 -5.86 -20.19
CA LEU A 449 -18.58 -7.15 -20.87
C LEU A 449 -17.90 -7.20 -22.24
N GLY A 450 -18.01 -6.13 -23.04
CA GLY A 450 -17.43 -6.08 -24.39
C GLY A 450 -15.91 -6.19 -24.41
N GLY A 451 -15.20 -5.51 -23.48
CA GLY A 451 -13.74 -5.58 -23.40
C GLY A 451 -13.21 -6.95 -23.00
N PHE A 452 -13.89 -7.63 -22.07
CA PHE A 452 -13.50 -8.95 -21.59
C PHE A 452 -13.70 -10.04 -22.65
N MET A 453 -14.81 -10.00 -23.41
CA MET A 453 -15.08 -10.97 -24.47
C MET A 453 -14.10 -10.85 -25.64
N VAL A 454 -13.66 -9.64 -25.99
CA VAL A 454 -12.64 -9.42 -27.04
C VAL A 454 -11.27 -9.98 -26.63
N ASP A 455 -10.88 -9.83 -25.37
CA ASP A 455 -9.58 -10.33 -24.86
C ASP A 455 -9.51 -11.87 -24.80
N LYS A 456 -10.65 -12.53 -24.54
CA LYS A 456 -10.77 -14.00 -24.53
C LYS A 456 -10.95 -14.59 -25.94
N ALA A 457 -11.62 -13.91 -26.86
CA ALA A 457 -11.78 -14.38 -28.25
C ALA A 457 -10.45 -14.39 -29.04
N ASN A 458 -9.47 -13.59 -28.60
CA ASN A 458 -8.12 -13.53 -29.19
C ASN A 458 -7.13 -14.56 -28.60
N ARG A 459 -7.58 -15.44 -27.70
CA ARG A 459 -6.80 -16.56 -27.12
C ARG A 459 -7.46 -17.87 -27.51
#